data_AF-A0A2D2HAJ9-F1
#
_entry.id   AF-A0A2D2HAJ9-F1
#
_cell.length_a   1.000
_cell.length_b   1.000
_cell.length_c   1.000
_cell.angle_alpha   90.00
_cell.angle_beta   90.00
_cell.angle_gamma   90.00
#
_symmetry.space_group_name_H-M   'P 1'
#
loop_
_entity.id
_entity.type
_entity.pdbx_description
1 polymer ?
#
loop_
_entity_poly.entity_id
_entity_poly.type
_entity_poly.pdbx_seq_one_letter_code
_entity_poly.pdbx_strand_id
1 'polypeptide(L)'
;MPDGSYRWFRSYVAPQKAPDGTVLRWYGQKEDIDTRKISLDALRDQEEQFRFILDNCPHLFWMTTPDGQMTRANPRIFHLTGQTYEQTRNHGWLDIVHPEQRAAVRAQWMECLRTGKVYDVDFQARLSDGRWHWMRAWGAPRCDDARNILGWYGTLSEITTPRSPGAQLPAVSPLRAYTLHDEQESQSREIAALPRTWSR
;
A
#
# COMPACT_ATOMS: atom_id res chain seq x y z
N MET A 1 33.05 -10.26 11.13
CA MET A 1 33.79 -9.32 12.00
C MET A 1 34.39 -10.09 13.18
N PRO A 2 35.35 -9.56 13.95
CA PRO A 2 35.96 -10.29 15.08
C PRO A 2 34.97 -10.74 16.17
N ASP A 3 33.79 -10.14 16.21
CA ASP A 3 32.64 -10.48 17.06
C ASP A 3 31.71 -11.56 16.48
N GLY A 4 32.05 -12.15 15.33
CA GLY A 4 31.23 -13.15 14.63
C GLY A 4 30.07 -12.57 13.80
N SER A 5 29.87 -11.24 13.80
CA SER A 5 28.82 -10.60 13.00
C SER A 5 29.18 -10.59 11.50
N TYR A 6 28.14 -10.70 10.67
CA TYR A 6 28.25 -10.57 9.22
C TYR A 6 27.74 -9.20 8.79
N ARG A 7 28.38 -8.62 7.76
CA ARG A 7 27.96 -7.36 7.15
C ARG A 7 28.03 -7.46 5.65
N TRP A 8 27.11 -6.78 4.97
CA TRP A 8 27.15 -6.67 3.52
C TRP A 8 28.21 -5.68 3.06
N PHE A 9 29.10 -6.14 2.19
CA PHE A 9 30.07 -5.29 1.51
C PHE A 9 29.86 -5.35 0.01
N ARG A 10 29.87 -4.18 -0.64
CA ARG A 10 29.99 -4.07 -2.08
C ARG A 10 31.47 -3.99 -2.42
N SER A 11 31.96 -4.92 -3.23
CA SER A 11 33.34 -4.91 -3.71
C SER A 11 33.34 -4.63 -5.20
N TYR A 12 34.08 -3.60 -5.62
CA TYR A 12 34.42 -3.38 -7.02
C TYR A 12 35.88 -3.74 -7.22
N VAL A 13 36.17 -4.55 -8.22
CA VAL A 13 37.55 -4.98 -8.52
C VAL A 13 37.78 -4.80 -10.01
N ALA A 14 38.83 -4.07 -10.36
CA ALA A 14 39.23 -3.83 -11.74
C ALA A 14 40.71 -4.19 -11.95
N PRO A 15 41.04 -4.90 -13.03
CA PRO A 15 42.43 -5.16 -13.39
C PRO A 15 43.04 -3.96 -14.12
N GLN A 16 44.25 -3.59 -13.74
CA GLN A 16 45.15 -2.82 -14.58
C GLN A 16 45.83 -3.77 -15.56
N LYS A 17 45.63 -3.52 -16.85
CA LYS A 17 46.21 -4.33 -17.93
C LYS A 17 47.30 -3.53 -18.67
N ALA A 18 48.30 -4.24 -19.17
CA ALA A 18 49.26 -3.72 -20.14
C ALA A 18 48.60 -3.57 -21.53
N PRO A 19 49.25 -2.87 -22.48
CA PRO A 19 48.71 -2.70 -23.85
C PRO A 19 48.50 -4.02 -24.62
N ASP A 20 49.23 -5.07 -24.26
CA ASP A 20 49.09 -6.43 -24.81
C ASP A 20 47.94 -7.23 -24.16
N GLY A 21 47.23 -6.64 -23.19
CA GLY A 21 46.14 -7.27 -22.45
C GLY A 21 46.58 -8.04 -21.20
N THR A 22 47.87 -8.14 -20.90
CA THR A 22 48.40 -8.82 -19.72
C THR A 22 47.97 -8.11 -18.44
N VAL A 23 47.39 -8.82 -17.46
CA VAL A 23 46.99 -8.22 -16.18
C VAL A 23 48.23 -7.95 -15.33
N LEU A 24 48.49 -6.67 -15.05
CA LEU A 24 49.61 -6.21 -14.23
C LEU A 24 49.26 -6.17 -12.74
N ARG A 25 48.06 -5.71 -12.40
CA ARG A 25 47.62 -5.56 -11.00
C ARG A 25 46.10 -5.58 -10.89
N TRP A 26 45.59 -5.97 -9.73
CA TRP A 26 44.18 -5.83 -9.37
C TRP A 26 44.01 -4.69 -8.37
N TYR A 27 43.10 -3.76 -8.66
CA TYR A 27 42.66 -2.74 -7.72
C TYR A 27 41.26 -3.08 -7.24
N GLY A 28 41.05 -3.02 -5.93
CA GLY A 28 39.75 -3.27 -5.32
C GLY A 28 39.36 -2.13 -4.39
N GLN A 29 38.09 -1.75 -4.43
CA GLN A 29 37.44 -0.93 -3.41
C GLN A 29 36.37 -1.77 -2.72
N LYS A 30 36.27 -1.63 -1.39
CA LYS A 30 35.20 -2.21 -0.58
C LYS A 30 34.42 -1.09 0.08
N GLU A 31 33.10 -1.18 0.02
CA GLU A 31 32.17 -0.27 0.64
C GLU A 31 31.24 -1.08 1.56
N ASP A 32 31.13 -0.67 2.82
CA ASP A 32 30.13 -1.24 3.73
C ASP A 32 28.74 -0.74 3.28
N ILE A 33 27.87 -1.68 2.93
CA ILE A 33 26.50 -1.42 2.46
C ILE A 33 25.47 -2.08 3.37
N ASP A 34 25.86 -2.48 4.58
CA ASP A 34 25.04 -3.28 5.49
C ASP A 34 23.73 -2.56 5.85
N THR A 35 23.83 -1.31 6.33
CA THR A 35 22.67 -0.48 6.66
C THR A 35 21.73 -0.33 5.46
N ARG A 36 22.28 -0.05 4.27
CA ARG A 36 21.47 0.11 3.05
C ARG A 36 20.76 -1.18 2.67
N LYS A 37 21.43 -2.32 2.78
CA LYS A 37 20.86 -3.63 2.44
C LYS A 37 19.75 -4.01 3.42
N ILE A 38 20.00 -3.88 4.72
CA ILE A 38 19.01 -4.18 5.77
C ILE A 38 17.76 -3.31 5.61
N SER A 39 17.91 -1.99 5.39
CA SER A 39 16.75 -1.11 5.19
C SER A 39 15.96 -1.43 3.92
N LEU A 40 16.63 -1.77 2.82
CA LEU A 40 15.95 -2.15 1.58
C LEU A 40 15.23 -3.49 1.70
N ASP A 41 15.84 -4.47 2.36
CA ASP A 41 15.24 -5.78 2.55
C ASP A 41 14.05 -5.69 3.53
N ALA A 42 14.17 -4.90 4.61
CA ALA A 42 13.03 -4.62 5.50
C ALA A 42 11.86 -3.91 4.79
N LEU A 43 12.15 -2.95 3.90
CA LEU A 43 11.12 -2.30 3.08
C LEU A 43 10.43 -3.29 2.15
N ARG A 44 11.20 -4.17 1.49
CA ARG A 44 10.66 -5.22 0.61
C ARG A 44 9.76 -6.19 1.39
N ASP A 45 10.20 -6.63 2.56
CA ASP A 45 9.42 -7.54 3.40
C ASP A 45 8.09 -6.89 3.82
N GLN A 46 8.10 -5.60 4.16
CA GLN A 46 6.87 -4.85 4.46
C GLN A 46 5.97 -4.71 3.23
N GLU A 47 6.52 -4.39 2.06
CA GLU A 47 5.76 -4.30 0.82
C GLU A 47 5.13 -5.64 0.42
N GLU A 48 5.85 -6.75 0.60
CA GLU A 48 5.37 -8.11 0.33
C GLU A 48 4.26 -8.52 1.31
N GLN A 49 4.43 -8.25 2.61
CA GLN A 49 3.39 -8.49 3.61
C GLN A 49 2.13 -7.67 3.33
N PHE A 50 2.28 -6.37 3.03
CA PHE A 50 1.15 -5.52 2.66
C PHE A 50 0.46 -6.03 1.39
N ARG A 51 1.25 -6.46 0.39
CA ARG A 51 0.71 -7.03 -0.84
C ARG A 51 -0.10 -8.30 -0.56
N PHE A 52 0.47 -9.20 0.21
CA PHE A 52 -0.17 -10.45 0.60
C PHE A 52 -1.50 -10.22 1.34
N ILE A 53 -1.52 -9.29 2.29
CA ILE A 53 -2.74 -8.94 3.03
C ILE A 53 -3.82 -8.41 2.09
N LEU A 54 -3.49 -7.43 1.24
CA LEU A 54 -4.48 -6.84 0.34
C LEU A 54 -5.02 -7.87 -0.66
N ASP A 55 -4.14 -8.71 -1.22
CA ASP A 55 -4.53 -9.65 -2.27
C ASP A 55 -5.38 -10.81 -1.72
N ASN A 56 -5.21 -11.17 -0.44
CA ASN A 56 -5.93 -12.26 0.22
C ASN A 56 -7.04 -11.81 1.17
N CYS A 57 -7.26 -10.50 1.35
CA CYS A 57 -8.32 -10.00 2.22
C CYS A 57 -9.72 -10.35 1.64
N PRO A 58 -10.67 -10.82 2.47
CA PRO A 58 -12.03 -11.12 2.02
C PRO A 58 -12.84 -9.88 1.62
N HIS A 59 -12.42 -8.69 2.05
CA HIS A 59 -13.04 -7.42 1.68
C HIS A 59 -12.53 -6.93 0.33
N LEU A 60 -13.36 -6.14 -0.35
CA LEU A 60 -13.03 -5.55 -1.64
C LEU A 60 -12.32 -4.22 -1.39
N PHE A 61 -11.08 -4.09 -1.86
CA PHE A 61 -10.25 -2.90 -1.64
C PHE A 61 -9.82 -2.28 -2.95
N TRP A 62 -9.87 -0.97 -3.01
CA TRP A 62 -9.41 -0.18 -4.14
C TRP A 62 -8.60 1.03 -3.66
N MET A 63 -7.68 1.47 -4.51
CA MET A 63 -6.80 2.60 -4.28
C MET A 63 -6.70 3.42 -5.56
N THR A 64 -6.67 4.74 -5.42
CA THR A 64 -6.49 5.65 -6.54
C THR A 64 -5.38 6.67 -6.27
N THR A 65 -4.88 7.25 -7.36
CA THR A 65 -4.13 8.50 -7.35
C THR A 65 -4.99 9.67 -6.82
N PRO A 66 -4.39 10.84 -6.51
CA PRO A 66 -5.12 12.03 -6.09
C PRO A 66 -6.21 12.49 -7.07
N ASP A 67 -6.01 12.27 -8.37
CA ASP A 67 -6.95 12.60 -9.45
C ASP A 67 -7.98 11.48 -9.72
N GLY A 68 -7.98 10.42 -8.92
CA GLY A 68 -9.00 9.38 -8.97
C GLY A 68 -8.76 8.26 -9.98
N GLN A 69 -7.54 8.12 -10.52
CA GLN A 69 -7.17 6.98 -11.35
C GLN A 69 -6.85 5.76 -10.49
N MET A 70 -7.47 4.63 -10.79
CA MET A 70 -7.21 3.36 -10.11
C MET A 70 -5.71 3.03 -10.21
N THR A 71 -5.05 2.90 -9.06
CA THR A 71 -3.63 2.47 -8.97
C THR A 71 -3.53 1.00 -8.61
N ARG A 72 -4.48 0.51 -7.79
CA ARG A 72 -4.53 -0.88 -7.36
C ARG A 72 -5.93 -1.21 -6.84
N ALA A 73 -6.37 -2.42 -7.14
CA ALA A 73 -7.50 -3.04 -6.48
C ALA A 73 -7.13 -4.49 -6.19
N ASN A 74 -7.67 -5.08 -5.12
CA ASN A 74 -7.41 -6.48 -4.86
C ASN A 74 -8.12 -7.38 -5.90
N PRO A 75 -7.58 -8.58 -6.20
CA PRO A 75 -8.11 -9.45 -7.26
C PRO A 75 -9.60 -9.74 -7.13
N ARG A 76 -10.10 -9.78 -5.90
CA ARG A 76 -11.51 -10.06 -5.58
C ARG A 76 -12.48 -9.05 -6.21
N ILE A 77 -12.10 -7.78 -6.35
CA ILE A 77 -12.94 -6.79 -7.05
C ILE A 77 -13.17 -7.20 -8.50
N PHE A 78 -12.13 -7.63 -9.20
CA PHE A 78 -12.22 -8.03 -10.61
C PHE A 78 -13.04 -9.31 -10.79
N HIS A 79 -12.89 -10.28 -9.88
CA HIS A 79 -13.73 -11.48 -9.88
C HIS A 79 -15.22 -11.17 -9.66
N LEU A 80 -15.53 -10.24 -8.76
CA LEU A 80 -16.92 -9.87 -8.47
C LEU A 80 -17.55 -9.04 -9.59
N THR A 81 -16.82 -8.05 -10.09
CA THR A 81 -17.34 -7.10 -11.09
C THR A 81 -17.27 -7.63 -12.52
N GLY A 82 -16.40 -8.61 -12.78
CA GLY A 82 -16.08 -9.07 -14.13
C GLY A 82 -15.22 -8.10 -14.94
N GLN A 83 -14.81 -6.97 -14.35
CA GLN A 83 -13.93 -6.01 -15.01
C GLN A 83 -12.47 -6.44 -14.90
N THR A 84 -11.65 -6.04 -15.86
CA THR A 84 -10.19 -6.05 -15.75
C THR A 84 -9.69 -4.71 -15.20
N TYR A 85 -8.46 -4.69 -14.68
CA TYR A 85 -7.83 -3.44 -14.23
C TYR A 85 -7.83 -2.35 -15.31
N GLU A 86 -7.52 -2.71 -16.55
CA GLU A 86 -7.53 -1.77 -17.68
C GLU A 86 -8.91 -1.18 -17.96
N GLN A 87 -9.98 -1.97 -17.82
CA GLN A 87 -11.35 -1.49 -17.97
C GLN A 87 -11.77 -0.53 -16.84
N THR A 88 -11.10 -0.57 -15.68
CA THR A 88 -11.44 0.34 -14.57
C THR A 88 -10.82 1.74 -14.68
N ARG A 89 -9.84 1.91 -15.57
CA ARG A 89 -9.16 3.21 -15.79
C ARG A 89 -10.08 4.26 -16.40
N ASN A 90 -9.72 5.54 -16.27
CA ASN A 90 -10.44 6.66 -16.88
C ASN A 90 -11.94 6.67 -16.55
N HIS A 91 -12.27 6.36 -15.29
CA HIS A 91 -13.64 6.20 -14.80
C HIS A 91 -14.43 5.00 -15.36
N GLY A 92 -13.79 4.05 -16.04
CA GLY A 92 -14.45 2.85 -16.55
C GLY A 92 -14.98 1.91 -15.45
N TRP A 93 -14.57 2.08 -14.19
CA TRP A 93 -15.24 1.46 -13.05
C TRP A 93 -16.73 1.85 -12.93
N LEU A 94 -17.17 2.95 -13.56
CA LEU A 94 -18.59 3.32 -13.61
C LEU A 94 -19.41 2.41 -14.54
N ASP A 95 -18.78 1.59 -15.37
CA ASP A 95 -19.50 0.74 -16.33
C ASP A 95 -20.37 -0.33 -15.67
N ILE A 96 -20.01 -0.76 -14.46
CA ILE A 96 -20.85 -1.65 -13.66
C ILE A 96 -22.04 -0.92 -13.04
N VAL A 97 -21.96 0.41 -12.86
CA VAL A 97 -23.02 1.19 -12.21
C VAL A 97 -24.24 1.30 -13.13
N HIS A 98 -25.44 1.24 -12.54
CA HIS A 98 -26.70 1.42 -13.26
C HIS A 98 -26.67 2.70 -14.11
N PRO A 99 -27.04 2.67 -15.40
CA PRO A 99 -26.88 3.80 -16.32
C PRO A 99 -27.46 5.13 -15.81
N GLU A 100 -28.62 5.08 -15.14
CA GLU A 100 -29.29 6.25 -14.57
C GLU A 100 -28.53 6.86 -13.37
N GLN A 101 -27.74 6.06 -12.65
CA GLN A 101 -27.01 6.48 -11.46
C GLN A 101 -25.58 6.94 -11.79
N ARG A 102 -25.02 6.54 -12.95
CA ARG A 102 -23.63 6.84 -13.34
C ARG A 102 -23.27 8.32 -13.24
N ALA A 103 -24.15 9.20 -13.72
CA ALA A 103 -23.89 10.65 -13.70
C ALA A 103 -23.82 11.20 -12.27
N ALA A 104 -24.74 10.78 -11.40
CA ALA A 104 -24.79 11.19 -10.00
C ALA A 104 -23.58 10.65 -9.20
N VAL A 105 -23.29 9.35 -9.34
CA VAL A 105 -22.15 8.69 -8.70
C VAL A 105 -20.83 9.35 -9.12
N ARG A 106 -20.66 9.62 -10.43
CA ARG A 106 -19.49 10.33 -10.94
C ARG A 106 -19.39 11.75 -10.37
N ALA A 107 -20.49 12.50 -10.34
CA ALA A 107 -20.48 13.87 -9.82
C ALA A 107 -20.06 13.91 -8.35
N GLN A 108 -20.56 12.97 -7.54
CA GLN A 108 -20.17 12.85 -6.14
C GLN A 108 -18.68 12.49 -6.00
N TRP A 109 -18.17 11.58 -6.81
CA TRP A 109 -16.75 11.25 -6.83
C TRP A 109 -15.89 12.47 -7.17
N MET A 110 -16.24 13.21 -8.22
CA MET A 110 -15.52 14.43 -8.61
C MET A 110 -15.53 15.50 -7.52
N GLU A 111 -16.63 15.65 -6.78
CA GLU A 111 -16.69 16.56 -5.63
C GLU A 111 -15.80 16.09 -4.48
N CYS A 112 -15.71 14.79 -4.22
CA CYS A 112 -14.77 14.23 -3.26
C CYS A 112 -13.32 14.53 -3.66
N LEU A 113 -12.95 14.29 -4.92
CA LEU A 113 -11.61 14.62 -5.45
C LEU A 113 -11.25 16.10 -5.23
N ARG A 114 -12.22 17.01 -5.40
CA ARG A 114 -12.03 18.45 -5.24
C ARG A 114 -11.95 18.89 -3.76
N THR A 115 -12.71 18.26 -2.88
CA THR A 115 -12.89 18.71 -1.50
C THR A 115 -12.11 17.92 -0.46
N GLY A 116 -11.63 16.73 -0.79
CA GLY A 116 -11.07 15.79 0.18
C GLY A 116 -12.11 15.25 1.17
N LYS A 117 -13.41 15.37 0.87
CA LYS A 117 -14.45 14.73 1.69
C LYS A 117 -14.47 13.23 1.45
N VAL A 118 -14.76 12.47 2.50
CA VAL A 118 -14.99 11.02 2.40
C VAL A 118 -16.01 10.73 1.33
N TYR A 119 -15.65 9.85 0.40
CA TYR A 119 -16.53 9.29 -0.59
C TYR A 119 -17.35 8.18 0.06
N ASP A 120 -18.66 8.26 -0.04
CA ASP A 120 -19.56 7.29 0.58
C ASP A 120 -20.89 7.30 -0.17
N VAL A 121 -21.08 6.32 -1.05
CA VAL A 121 -22.23 6.26 -1.94
C VAL A 121 -22.73 4.83 -2.10
N ASP A 122 -24.05 4.72 -2.16
CA ASP A 122 -24.76 3.47 -2.43
C ASP A 122 -25.29 3.55 -3.87
N PHE A 123 -25.07 2.50 -4.66
CA PHE A 123 -25.51 2.44 -6.05
C PHE A 123 -25.83 1.02 -6.46
N GLN A 124 -26.64 0.88 -7.51
CA GLN A 124 -26.84 -0.42 -8.14
C GLN A 124 -25.70 -0.72 -9.10
N ALA A 125 -25.11 -1.90 -8.97
CA ALA A 125 -24.07 -2.42 -9.84
C ALA A 125 -24.50 -3.73 -10.50
N ARG A 126 -24.17 -3.90 -11.78
CA ARG A 126 -24.31 -5.17 -12.49
C ARG A 126 -23.01 -5.95 -12.33
N LEU A 127 -23.07 -7.04 -11.58
CA LEU A 127 -21.91 -7.87 -11.26
C LEU A 127 -21.69 -8.96 -12.32
N SER A 128 -20.66 -9.79 -12.14
CA SER A 128 -20.27 -10.84 -13.08
C SER A 128 -21.35 -11.92 -13.29
N ASP A 129 -22.29 -12.07 -12.35
CA ASP A 129 -23.45 -12.95 -12.48
C ASP A 129 -24.59 -12.35 -13.33
N GLY A 130 -24.44 -11.11 -13.79
CA GLY A 130 -25.39 -10.40 -14.64
C GLY A 130 -26.58 -9.78 -13.89
N ARG A 131 -26.68 -9.95 -12.58
CA ARG A 131 -27.77 -9.38 -11.76
C ARG A 131 -27.40 -8.02 -11.20
N TRP A 132 -28.42 -7.28 -10.77
CA TRP A 132 -28.25 -5.99 -10.10
C TRP A 132 -28.12 -6.21 -8.59
N HIS A 133 -27.03 -5.70 -8.03
CA HIS A 133 -26.75 -5.73 -6.61
C HIS A 133 -26.64 -4.32 -6.08
N TRP A 134 -27.15 -4.08 -4.87
CA TRP A 134 -26.85 -2.85 -4.17
C TRP A 134 -25.42 -2.93 -3.63
N MET A 135 -24.60 -2.00 -4.08
CA MET A 135 -23.21 -1.88 -3.66
C MET A 135 -23.01 -0.55 -2.97
N ARG A 136 -22.08 -0.54 -2.03
CA ARG A 136 -21.61 0.66 -1.37
C ARG A 136 -20.13 0.84 -1.65
N ALA A 137 -19.77 1.99 -2.23
CA ALA A 137 -18.39 2.42 -2.29
C ALA A 137 -18.13 3.43 -1.17
N TRP A 138 -17.14 3.12 -0.34
CA TRP A 138 -16.61 4.02 0.66
C TRP A 138 -15.14 4.29 0.38
N GLY A 139 -14.66 5.51 0.53
CA GLY A 139 -13.26 5.84 0.38
C GLY A 139 -12.87 7.14 1.07
N ALA A 140 -11.66 7.17 1.63
CA ALA A 140 -11.10 8.33 2.29
C ALA A 140 -9.80 8.77 1.61
N PRO A 141 -9.52 10.09 1.55
CA PRO A 141 -8.25 10.57 1.07
C PRO A 141 -7.17 10.34 2.13
N ARG A 142 -5.99 9.92 1.68
CA ARG A 142 -4.76 10.02 2.46
C ARG A 142 -4.11 11.35 2.11
N CYS A 143 -3.89 12.19 3.11
CA CYS A 143 -3.26 13.48 2.92
C CYS A 143 -1.86 13.53 3.55
N ASP A 144 -1.02 14.44 3.07
CA ASP A 144 0.18 14.87 3.79
C ASP A 144 -0.16 15.88 4.90
N ASP A 145 0.87 16.34 5.62
CA ASP A 145 0.73 17.33 6.69
C ASP A 145 0.20 18.69 6.20
N ALA A 146 0.38 19.00 4.91
CA ALA A 146 -0.13 20.22 4.27
C ALA A 146 -1.57 20.06 3.74
N ARG A 147 -2.22 18.92 4.01
CA ARG A 147 -3.56 18.54 3.52
C ARG A 147 -3.65 18.37 1.99
N ASN A 148 -2.53 18.15 1.31
CA ASN A 148 -2.56 17.72 -0.09
C ASN A 148 -2.95 16.25 -0.14
N ILE A 149 -3.87 15.91 -1.04
CA ILE A 149 -4.29 14.52 -1.24
C ILE A 149 -3.17 13.76 -1.95
N LEU A 150 -2.68 12.69 -1.32
CA LEU A 150 -1.67 11.78 -1.86
C LEU A 150 -2.29 10.58 -2.58
N GLY A 151 -3.56 10.28 -2.31
CA GLY A 151 -4.31 9.21 -2.95
C GLY A 151 -5.59 8.89 -2.18
N TRP A 152 -6.43 8.04 -2.74
CA TRP A 152 -7.67 7.59 -2.10
C TRP A 152 -7.63 6.10 -1.83
N TYR A 153 -8.21 5.70 -0.71
CA TYR A 153 -8.23 4.33 -0.23
C TYR A 153 -9.65 4.00 0.17
N GLY A 154 -10.17 2.89 -0.33
CA GLY A 154 -11.57 2.59 -0.12
C GLY A 154 -11.91 1.12 -0.21
N THR A 155 -13.16 0.86 0.13
CA THR A 155 -13.76 -0.45 0.07
C THR A 155 -14.98 -0.42 -0.83
N LEU A 156 -15.31 -1.61 -1.35
CA LEU A 156 -16.59 -1.89 -1.95
C LEU A 156 -17.28 -2.95 -1.09
N SER A 157 -18.58 -2.83 -0.86
CA SER A 157 -19.32 -3.82 -0.08
C SER A 157 -20.71 -3.99 -0.66
N GLU A 158 -21.16 -5.23 -0.74
CA GLU A 158 -22.56 -5.52 -1.07
C GLU A 158 -23.43 -5.16 0.13
N ILE A 159 -24.55 -4.52 -0.12
CA ILE A 159 -25.55 -4.16 0.90
C ILE A 159 -26.93 -4.64 0.44
N THR A 160 -27.81 -4.94 1.38
CA THR A 160 -29.16 -5.42 1.04
C THR A 160 -30.11 -4.29 0.66
N THR A 161 -29.91 -3.09 1.22
CA THR A 161 -30.81 -1.95 1.07
C THR A 161 -29.98 -0.67 1.10
N PRO A 162 -30.25 0.29 0.19
CA PRO A 162 -29.55 1.56 0.22
C PRO A 162 -29.85 2.31 1.50
N ARG A 163 -28.87 3.05 2.00
CA ARG A 163 -29.08 3.96 3.11
C ARG A 163 -29.95 5.13 2.68
N SER A 164 -30.61 5.72 3.67
CA SER A 164 -31.30 6.99 3.47
C SER A 164 -30.32 8.08 3.03
N PRO A 165 -30.72 8.99 2.12
CA PRO A 165 -29.89 10.12 1.71
C PRO A 165 -29.39 10.89 2.94
N GLY A 166 -28.06 11.08 3.05
CA GLY A 166 -27.43 11.82 4.15
C GLY A 166 -26.99 10.96 5.36
N ALA A 167 -27.24 9.65 5.38
CA ALA A 167 -26.73 8.77 6.42
C ALA A 167 -25.24 8.43 6.18
N GLN A 168 -24.32 9.25 6.70
CA GLN A 168 -22.88 8.93 6.72
C GLN A 168 -22.55 7.94 7.85
N LEU A 169 -21.52 7.10 7.63
CA LEU A 169 -20.89 6.40 8.76
C LEU A 169 -20.35 7.44 9.76
N PRO A 170 -20.34 7.14 11.07
CA PRO A 170 -19.52 7.91 12.00
C PRO A 170 -18.09 7.93 11.44
N ALA A 171 -17.44 9.09 11.52
CA ALA A 171 -16.05 9.22 11.11
C ALA A 171 -15.26 8.09 11.75
N VAL A 172 -14.60 7.27 10.92
CA VAL A 172 -13.66 6.27 11.43
C VAL A 172 -12.57 7.09 12.10
N SER A 173 -12.61 7.15 13.43
CA SER A 173 -11.56 7.77 14.21
C SER A 173 -10.27 7.15 13.72
N PRO A 174 -9.25 7.93 13.32
CA PRO A 174 -8.01 7.35 12.85
C PRO A 174 -7.57 6.36 13.93
N LEU A 175 -7.49 5.08 13.57
CA LEU A 175 -6.79 4.11 14.40
C LEU A 175 -5.46 4.79 14.69
N ARG A 176 -5.20 5.12 15.96
CA ARG A 176 -3.89 5.62 16.39
C ARG A 176 -2.92 4.69 15.71
N ALA A 177 -2.08 5.24 14.82
CA ALA A 177 -1.00 4.47 14.27
C ALA A 177 -0.27 3.91 15.48
N TYR A 178 -0.35 2.60 15.69
CA TYR A 178 0.51 1.94 16.65
C TYR A 178 1.89 2.06 16.04
N THR A 179 2.59 3.13 16.41
CA THR A 179 4.00 3.27 16.12
C THR A 179 4.68 2.10 16.81
N LEU A 180 5.19 1.16 16.01
CA LEU A 180 6.04 0.03 16.42
C LEU A 180 7.37 0.47 17.09
N HIS A 181 7.44 1.69 17.63
CA HIS A 181 8.61 2.20 18.34
C HIS A 181 8.65 1.78 19.81
N ASP A 182 7.52 1.37 20.42
CA ASP A 182 7.48 1.04 21.85
C ASP A 182 8.06 -0.36 22.19
N GLU A 183 8.13 -1.30 21.25
CA GLU A 183 8.68 -2.64 21.54
C GLU A 183 10.22 -2.71 21.45
N GLN A 184 10.86 -1.83 20.66
CA GLN A 184 12.33 -1.81 20.53
C GLN A 184 13.04 -1.17 21.74
N GLU A 185 12.42 -0.20 22.41
CA GLU A 185 13.00 0.38 23.64
C GLU A 185 12.86 -0.54 24.85
N SER A 186 11.79 -1.33 24.94
CA SER A 186 11.59 -2.26 26.06
C SER A 186 12.58 -3.43 26.05
N GLN A 187 12.87 -4.01 24.87
CA GLN A 187 13.90 -5.06 24.74
C GLN A 187 15.33 -4.52 24.96
N SER A 188 15.59 -3.26 24.60
CA SER A 188 16.90 -2.64 24.81
C SER A 188 17.18 -2.34 26.30
N ARG A 189 16.14 -2.09 27.11
CA ARG A 189 16.27 -1.91 28.56
C ARG A 189 16.42 -3.23 29.32
N GLU A 190 15.81 -4.32 28.85
CA GLU A 190 15.96 -5.65 29.47
C GLU A 190 17.35 -6.27 29.24
N ILE A 191 17.96 -6.07 28.06
CA ILE A 191 19.31 -6.59 27.77
C ILE A 191 20.40 -5.83 28.54
N ALA A 192 20.16 -4.57 28.92
CA ALA A 192 21.09 -3.76 29.73
C ALA A 192 21.06 -4.10 31.24
N ALA A 193 20.08 -4.86 31.72
CA ALA A 193 19.87 -5.14 33.15
C ALA A 193 20.42 -6.51 33.62
N LEU A 194 21.02 -7.32 32.75
CA LEU A 194 21.61 -8.61 33.15
C LEU A 194 22.95 -8.41 33.89
N PRO A 195 23.10 -8.92 35.13
CA PRO A 195 24.35 -8.82 35.87
C PRO A 195 25.45 -9.66 35.20
N ARG A 196 26.57 -9.00 34.84
CA ARG A 196 27.77 -9.66 34.31
C ARG A 196 28.51 -10.39 35.43
N THR A 197 28.19 -11.65 35.66
CA THR A 197 29.04 -12.54 36.46
C THR A 197 30.10 -13.18 35.56
N TRP A 198 31.36 -12.80 35.78
CA TRP A 198 32.54 -13.49 35.25
C TRP A 198 33.00 -14.53 36.26
N SER A 199 33.26 -15.76 35.83
CA SER A 199 34.00 -16.77 36.59
C SER A 199 35.19 -17.28 35.78
N ARG A 200 36.31 -17.43 36.51
CA ARG A 200 37.71 -17.65 36.07
C ARG A 200 37.95 -18.83 35.14
#